data_AF-A0A942AMH2-F1
#
_entry.id   AF-A0A942AMH2-F1
#
_cell.length_a   1.000
_cell.length_b   1.000
_cell.length_c   1.000
_cell.angle_alpha   90.00
_cell.angle_beta   90.00
_cell.angle_gamma   90.00
#
_symmetry.space_group_name_H-M   'P 1'
#
loop_
_entity.id
_entity.type
_entity.pdbx_description
1 polymer ?
#
loop_
_entity_poly.entity_id
_entity_poly.type
_entity_poly.pdbx_seq_one_letter_code
_entity_poly.pdbx_strand_id
1 'polypeptide(L)'
;MQSSKVVRNVRIFRYDPVKGGEGTFQSYQLTIDNPETTTILDVLLRIQKEQDPSISFRFACRVNMCGSCGMVINGREGLACKTNVCDLPANQDITLRPLNHFPVIKDLLVDMGPFFSKYEDALPFFEPAEKRTEPYVIKPDTPERVDIGMATDCIACGCCVSSCTMVDSHDSYCGPAALNRAFTLLADKRDGLFEARLTRALDSCYNCRTEFNCTEVCPKSISGTRAIKYIQRMALKNLKDIKPLPPHPAELAPPKPKPEAQEQHTCSCHSHQPERRAFLKSATGLIGAGMALSLGAVLGVSAVGPTLENQSPQWVNAGNEKDFPVGGITSVTLSYPRKQAFHVENKEVPVLVRRDSDKDFICFSSSCPHLGCAVSWDELSRRFKCACHGGAFDRDGNVIAGPPPAPLARLPWKLEDGILKVEVV
;
A
#
# COMPACT_ATOMS: atom_id res chain seq x y z
N MET A 1 -9.18 -32.94 -27.80
CA MET A 1 -9.57 -32.53 -26.44
C MET A 1 -11.07 -32.33 -26.45
N GLN A 2 -11.82 -33.12 -25.69
CA GLN A 2 -13.27 -32.92 -25.56
C GLN A 2 -13.49 -31.60 -24.81
N SER A 3 -14.07 -30.63 -25.51
CA SER A 3 -14.54 -29.34 -25.00
C SER A 3 -15.49 -29.59 -23.83
N SER A 4 -15.05 -29.28 -22.60
CA SER A 4 -15.87 -29.42 -21.39
C SER A 4 -16.90 -28.30 -21.36
N LYS A 5 -18.13 -28.62 -21.77
CA LYS A 5 -19.24 -27.67 -21.69
C LYS A 5 -19.59 -27.41 -20.23
N VAL A 6 -19.64 -26.13 -19.84
CA VAL A 6 -20.03 -25.72 -18.49
C VAL A 6 -21.15 -24.70 -18.59
N VAL A 7 -22.20 -24.87 -17.78
CA VAL A 7 -23.25 -23.85 -17.61
C VAL A 7 -22.82 -22.90 -16.50
N ARG A 8 -22.82 -21.60 -16.77
CA ARG A 8 -22.46 -20.56 -15.81
C ARG A 8 -23.59 -19.56 -15.67
N ASN A 9 -23.85 -19.14 -14.44
CA ASN A 9 -24.68 -17.97 -14.16
C ASN A 9 -23.80 -16.72 -14.14
N VAL A 10 -24.22 -15.70 -14.89
CA VAL A 10 -23.50 -14.43 -15.06
C VAL A 10 -24.38 -13.30 -14.53
N ARG A 11 -23.95 -12.66 -13.45
CA ARG A 11 -24.61 -11.53 -12.81
C ARG A 11 -23.96 -10.24 -13.24
N ILE A 12 -24.68 -9.40 -13.97
CA ILE A 12 -24.16 -8.14 -14.53
C ILE A 12 -24.85 -6.98 -13.84
N PHE A 13 -24.08 -6.01 -13.36
CA PHE A 13 -24.62 -4.74 -12.86
C PHE A 13 -25.26 -3.94 -14.01
N ARG A 14 -26.52 -3.54 -13.82
CA ARG A 14 -27.33 -2.80 -14.78
C ARG A 14 -27.70 -1.45 -14.21
N TYR A 15 -27.53 -0.40 -15.02
CA TYR A 15 -27.91 0.96 -14.66
C TYR A 15 -28.36 1.70 -15.91
N ASP A 16 -29.55 2.31 -15.86
CA ASP A 16 -30.13 3.10 -16.94
C ASP A 16 -30.20 4.57 -16.50
N PRO A 17 -29.40 5.47 -17.10
CA PRO A 17 -29.35 6.87 -16.70
C PRO A 17 -30.67 7.61 -16.92
N VAL A 18 -31.55 7.12 -17.80
CA VAL A 18 -32.87 7.73 -18.04
C VAL A 18 -33.83 7.40 -16.90
N LYS A 19 -33.74 6.19 -16.33
CA LYS A 19 -34.57 5.75 -15.21
C LYS A 19 -34.03 6.23 -13.86
N GLY A 20 -32.72 6.41 -13.74
CA GLY A 20 -32.05 6.74 -12.47
C GLY A 20 -32.05 5.58 -11.47
N GLY A 21 -31.73 5.88 -10.20
CA GLY A 21 -31.63 4.92 -9.10
C GLY A 21 -30.22 4.35 -8.89
N GLU A 22 -30.10 3.35 -8.00
CA GLU A 22 -28.80 2.78 -7.58
C GLU A 22 -28.26 1.66 -8.51
N GLY A 23 -29.03 1.29 -9.54
CA GLY A 23 -28.75 0.14 -10.39
C GLY A 23 -29.03 -1.21 -9.70
N THR A 24 -29.09 -2.28 -10.48
CA THR A 24 -29.45 -3.62 -10.00
C THR A 24 -28.66 -4.70 -10.73
N PHE A 25 -28.48 -5.87 -10.11
CA PHE A 25 -27.91 -7.02 -10.81
C PHE A 25 -28.98 -7.77 -11.62
N GLN A 26 -28.65 -8.10 -12.86
CA GLN A 26 -29.41 -9.00 -13.69
C GLN A 26 -28.60 -10.27 -13.97
N SER A 27 -29.27 -11.42 -13.95
CA SER A 27 -28.65 -12.74 -14.12
C SER A 27 -28.93 -13.30 -15.51
N TYR A 28 -27.92 -13.90 -16.11
CA TYR A 28 -27.97 -14.56 -17.41
C TYR A 28 -27.33 -15.94 -17.29
N GLN A 29 -28.02 -16.98 -17.77
CA GLN A 29 -27.41 -18.31 -17.89
C GLN A 29 -26.77 -18.44 -19.27
N LEU A 30 -25.54 -18.94 -19.30
CA LEU A 30 -24.81 -19.17 -20.53
C LEU A 30 -24.12 -20.54 -20.50
N THR A 31 -24.30 -21.32 -21.56
CA THR A 31 -23.50 -22.52 -21.81
C THR A 31 -22.20 -22.13 -22.50
N ILE A 32 -21.08 -22.48 -21.88
CA ILE A 32 -19.73 -22.14 -22.31
C ILE A 32 -19.05 -23.43 -22.76
N ASP A 33 -18.78 -23.55 -24.06
CA ASP A 33 -18.22 -24.78 -24.61
C ASP A 33 -16.73 -24.96 -24.24
N ASN A 34 -15.93 -23.88 -24.27
CA ASN A 34 -14.48 -23.93 -24.02
C ASN A 34 -14.07 -22.93 -22.92
N PRO A 35 -14.26 -23.25 -21.64
CA PRO A 35 -13.99 -22.31 -20.55
C PRO A 35 -12.50 -21.91 -20.43
N GLU A 36 -11.58 -22.73 -20.95
CA GLU A 36 -10.13 -22.47 -20.96
C GLU A 36 -9.72 -21.32 -21.89
N THR A 37 -10.50 -21.08 -22.96
CA THR A 37 -10.19 -20.07 -23.98
C THR A 37 -11.26 -18.98 -24.11
N THR A 38 -12.40 -19.16 -23.45
CA THR A 38 -13.48 -18.17 -23.44
C THR A 38 -13.15 -17.08 -22.43
N THR A 39 -13.01 -15.85 -22.91
CA THR A 39 -12.77 -14.68 -22.05
C THR A 39 -14.08 -14.12 -21.50
N ILE A 40 -13.98 -13.28 -20.46
CA ILE A 40 -15.15 -12.53 -19.95
C ILE A 40 -15.71 -11.57 -21.02
N LEU A 41 -14.88 -11.06 -21.92
CA LEU A 41 -15.35 -10.27 -23.05
C LEU A 41 -16.20 -11.12 -24.01
N ASP A 42 -15.81 -12.36 -24.29
CA ASP A 42 -16.61 -13.26 -25.13
C ASP A 42 -17.96 -13.57 -24.48
N VAL A 43 -17.99 -13.76 -23.16
CA VAL A 43 -19.23 -13.91 -22.39
C VAL A 43 -20.13 -12.69 -22.56
N LEU A 44 -19.60 -11.48 -22.37
CA LEU A 44 -20.36 -10.23 -22.53
C LEU A 44 -20.90 -10.05 -23.95
N LEU A 45 -20.08 -10.31 -24.98
CA LEU A 45 -20.48 -10.23 -26.38
C LEU A 45 -21.58 -11.23 -26.74
N ARG A 46 -21.50 -12.45 -26.21
CA ARG A 46 -22.53 -13.48 -26.40
C ARG A 46 -23.83 -13.10 -25.74
N ILE A 47 -23.80 -12.67 -24.48
CA ILE A 47 -25.02 -12.20 -23.79
C ILE A 47 -25.63 -11.02 -24.54
N GLN A 48 -24.82 -10.04 -24.98
CA GLN A 48 -25.32 -8.89 -25.73
C GLN A 48 -25.97 -9.30 -27.06
N LYS A 49 -25.39 -10.26 -27.77
CA LYS A 49 -25.89 -10.71 -29.08
C LYS A 49 -27.12 -11.63 -28.97
N GLU A 50 -27.11 -12.54 -27.99
CA GLU A 50 -28.04 -13.68 -27.93
C GLU A 50 -29.19 -13.45 -26.95
N GLN A 51 -29.02 -12.63 -25.91
CA GLN A 51 -29.98 -12.51 -24.80
C GLN A 51 -30.43 -11.08 -24.54
N ASP A 52 -29.52 -10.10 -24.53
CA ASP A 52 -29.83 -8.72 -24.15
C ASP A 52 -28.95 -7.67 -24.85
N PRO A 53 -29.39 -7.14 -26.00
CA PRO A 53 -28.67 -6.11 -26.76
C PRO A 53 -28.53 -4.76 -26.05
N SER A 54 -29.24 -4.55 -24.92
CA SER A 54 -29.25 -3.25 -24.23
C SER A 54 -28.03 -3.03 -23.32
N ILE A 55 -27.29 -4.10 -23.00
CA ILE A 55 -26.12 -4.06 -22.10
C ILE A 55 -25.02 -3.20 -22.70
N SER A 56 -24.47 -2.30 -21.89
CA SER A 56 -23.42 -1.35 -22.31
C SER A 56 -22.09 -1.59 -21.59
N PHE A 57 -21.01 -1.71 -22.36
CA PHE A 57 -19.62 -1.86 -21.88
C PHE A 57 -18.63 -1.38 -22.95
N ARG A 58 -17.40 -1.02 -22.56
CA ARG A 58 -16.33 -0.64 -23.51
C ARG A 58 -15.41 -1.81 -23.82
N PHE A 59 -15.01 -1.94 -25.07
CA PHE A 59 -13.92 -2.79 -25.51
C PHE A 59 -13.37 -2.25 -26.85
N ALA A 60 -12.14 -2.64 -27.20
CA ALA A 60 -11.57 -2.33 -28.51
C ALA A 60 -10.62 -3.44 -28.98
N CYS A 61 -9.39 -3.49 -28.46
CA CYS A 61 -8.32 -4.31 -29.05
C CYS A 61 -8.48 -5.83 -28.91
N ARG A 62 -9.21 -6.30 -27.88
CA ARG A 62 -9.36 -7.73 -27.52
C ARG A 62 -8.07 -8.49 -27.21
N VAL A 63 -6.93 -7.80 -27.06
CA VAL A 63 -5.60 -8.40 -26.86
C VAL A 63 -4.83 -7.80 -25.67
N ASN A 64 -5.51 -7.30 -24.63
CA ASN A 64 -4.87 -6.80 -23.40
C ASN A 64 -3.88 -5.62 -23.61
N MET A 65 -4.17 -4.72 -24.55
CA MET A 65 -3.29 -3.58 -24.84
C MET A 65 -3.94 -2.19 -24.72
N CYS A 66 -5.24 -2.05 -25.02
CA CYS A 66 -5.90 -0.74 -25.00
C CYS A 66 -6.45 -0.30 -23.62
N GLY A 67 -6.61 -1.23 -22.68
CA GLY A 67 -7.20 -0.95 -21.35
C GLY A 67 -8.72 -0.70 -21.31
N SER A 68 -9.42 -0.56 -22.44
CA SER A 68 -10.82 -0.10 -22.48
C SER A 68 -11.85 -1.01 -21.79
N CYS A 69 -11.55 -2.31 -21.64
CA CYS A 69 -12.44 -3.29 -21.02
C CYS A 69 -12.11 -3.56 -19.54
N GLY A 70 -11.51 -2.58 -18.86
CA GLY A 70 -11.31 -2.59 -17.42
C GLY A 70 -12.64 -2.59 -16.67
N MET A 71 -12.81 -3.54 -15.77
CA MET A 71 -14.01 -3.68 -14.92
C MET A 71 -13.69 -4.52 -13.68
N VAL A 72 -14.65 -4.67 -12.78
CA VAL A 72 -14.55 -5.54 -11.61
C VAL A 72 -15.20 -6.89 -11.93
N ILE A 73 -14.41 -7.96 -11.87
CA ILE A 73 -14.78 -9.35 -12.20
C ILE A 73 -14.63 -10.18 -10.94
N ASN A 74 -15.73 -10.75 -10.43
CA ASN A 74 -15.78 -11.49 -9.16
C ASN A 74 -15.13 -10.74 -7.98
N GLY A 75 -15.38 -9.41 -7.90
CA GLY A 75 -14.86 -8.56 -6.83
C GLY A 75 -13.40 -8.11 -7.00
N ARG A 76 -12.74 -8.47 -8.12
CA ARG A 76 -11.37 -8.07 -8.43
C ARG A 76 -11.29 -7.32 -9.75
N GLU A 77 -10.54 -6.24 -9.81
CA GLU A 77 -10.31 -5.52 -11.06
C GLU A 77 -9.53 -6.37 -12.06
N GLY A 78 -9.93 -6.30 -13.32
CA GLY A 78 -9.29 -6.99 -14.42
C GLY A 78 -9.74 -6.46 -15.77
N LEU A 79 -9.17 -7.02 -16.83
CA LEU A 79 -9.60 -6.74 -18.20
C LEU A 79 -10.45 -7.90 -18.69
N ALA A 80 -11.67 -7.61 -19.16
CA ALA A 80 -12.58 -8.64 -19.64
C ALA A 80 -11.98 -9.49 -20.78
N CYS A 81 -11.16 -8.89 -21.65
CA CYS A 81 -10.51 -9.61 -22.76
C CYS A 81 -9.27 -10.43 -22.35
N LYS A 82 -8.84 -10.34 -21.09
CA LYS A 82 -7.66 -11.07 -20.58
C LYS A 82 -8.07 -12.19 -19.62
N THR A 83 -9.12 -11.97 -18.83
CA THR A 83 -9.60 -12.93 -17.84
C THR A 83 -10.39 -14.04 -18.52
N ASN A 84 -9.95 -15.29 -18.35
CA ASN A 84 -10.68 -16.45 -18.85
C ASN A 84 -11.73 -16.91 -17.83
N VAL A 85 -12.75 -17.62 -18.32
CA VAL A 85 -13.77 -18.22 -17.46
C VAL A 85 -13.16 -19.26 -16.53
N CYS A 86 -12.15 -20.01 -16.98
CA CYS A 86 -11.43 -20.99 -16.17
C CYS A 86 -10.63 -20.37 -15.01
N ASP A 87 -10.29 -19.08 -15.08
CA ASP A 87 -9.55 -18.39 -14.02
C ASP A 87 -10.46 -18.03 -12.83
N LEU A 88 -11.78 -18.15 -13.01
CA LEU A 88 -12.78 -17.87 -11.99
C LEU A 88 -13.21 -19.16 -11.26
N PRO A 89 -13.56 -19.10 -9.97
CA PRO A 89 -14.03 -20.26 -9.22
C PRO A 89 -15.22 -20.97 -9.89
N ALA A 90 -15.07 -22.28 -10.11
CA ALA A 90 -16.06 -23.10 -10.83
C ALA A 90 -17.43 -23.18 -10.12
N ASN A 91 -17.46 -23.00 -8.79
CA ASN A 91 -18.65 -23.10 -7.94
C ASN A 91 -19.27 -21.73 -7.57
N GLN A 92 -18.87 -20.65 -8.23
CA GLN A 92 -19.40 -19.30 -7.99
C GLN A 92 -19.97 -18.70 -9.27
N ASP A 93 -20.97 -17.84 -9.10
CA ASP A 93 -21.48 -16.99 -10.18
C ASP A 93 -20.38 -16.06 -10.71
N ILE A 94 -20.41 -15.77 -12.01
CA ILE A 94 -19.59 -14.71 -12.59
C ILE A 94 -20.27 -13.38 -12.31
N THR A 95 -19.67 -12.52 -11.49
CA THR A 95 -20.23 -11.21 -11.15
C THR A 95 -19.42 -10.10 -11.82
N LEU A 96 -20.08 -9.27 -12.62
CA LEU A 96 -19.47 -8.17 -13.37
C LEU A 96 -20.02 -6.83 -12.88
N ARG A 97 -19.11 -5.92 -12.52
CA ARG A 97 -19.42 -4.57 -12.02
C ARG A 97 -18.57 -3.52 -12.74
N PRO A 98 -19.04 -2.27 -12.85
CA PRO A 98 -18.20 -1.15 -13.30
C PRO A 98 -16.98 -0.98 -12.38
N LEU A 99 -15.96 -0.27 -12.85
CA LEU A 99 -14.83 0.15 -12.02
C LEU A 99 -15.34 1.01 -10.86
N ASN A 100 -14.78 0.80 -9.66
CA ASN A 100 -15.12 1.57 -8.46
C ASN A 100 -14.51 2.98 -8.52
N HIS A 101 -15.15 3.95 -7.85
CA HIS A 101 -14.70 5.35 -7.77
C HIS A 101 -14.77 6.13 -9.09
N PHE A 102 -15.36 5.53 -10.14
CA PHE A 102 -15.70 6.23 -11.37
C PHE A 102 -17.22 6.43 -11.44
N PRO A 103 -17.70 7.61 -11.87
CA PRO A 103 -19.13 7.81 -12.14
C PRO A 103 -19.62 6.81 -13.19
N VAL A 104 -20.72 6.11 -12.91
CA VAL A 104 -21.31 5.16 -13.87
C VAL A 104 -22.16 5.93 -14.88
N ILE A 105 -21.89 5.73 -16.17
CA ILE A 105 -22.69 6.28 -17.27
C ILE A 105 -23.88 5.36 -17.57
N LYS A 106 -23.61 4.06 -17.76
CA LYS A 106 -24.62 3.03 -18.07
C LYS A 106 -24.05 1.63 -17.88
N ASP A 107 -24.73 0.77 -17.12
CA ASP A 107 -24.28 -0.61 -16.87
C ASP A 107 -22.81 -0.70 -16.41
N LEU A 108 -21.92 -1.28 -17.22
CA LEU A 108 -20.48 -1.42 -16.94
C LEU A 108 -19.64 -0.25 -17.48
N LEU A 109 -20.27 0.71 -18.17
CA LEU A 109 -19.64 1.89 -18.73
C LEU A 109 -19.47 2.97 -17.65
N VAL A 110 -18.22 3.38 -17.43
CA VAL A 110 -17.88 4.47 -16.50
C VAL A 110 -17.34 5.71 -17.21
N ASP A 111 -17.43 6.86 -16.56
CA ASP A 111 -16.78 8.09 -16.98
C ASP A 111 -15.30 8.10 -16.55
N MET A 112 -14.40 8.21 -17.52
CA MET A 112 -12.96 8.28 -17.30
C MET A 112 -12.43 9.72 -17.19
N GLY A 113 -13.29 10.74 -17.36
CA GLY A 113 -12.91 12.14 -17.28
C GLY A 113 -12.12 12.50 -16.00
N PRO A 114 -12.63 12.17 -14.79
CA PRO A 114 -11.92 12.44 -13.55
C PRO A 114 -10.53 11.78 -13.46
N PHE A 115 -10.39 10.58 -14.04
CA PHE A 115 -9.11 9.88 -14.10
C PHE A 115 -8.10 10.60 -14.98
N PHE A 116 -8.50 11.03 -16.18
CA PHE A 116 -7.59 11.72 -17.09
C PHE A 116 -7.22 13.11 -16.61
N SER A 117 -8.14 13.82 -15.96
CA SER A 117 -7.84 15.11 -15.31
C SER A 117 -6.70 14.95 -14.28
N LYS A 118 -6.83 13.99 -13.35
CA LYS A 118 -5.78 13.69 -12.36
C LYS A 118 -4.48 13.17 -12.98
N TYR A 119 -4.57 12.50 -14.13
CA TYR A 119 -3.41 12.02 -14.87
C TYR A 119 -2.65 13.17 -15.56
N GLU A 120 -3.36 14.15 -16.10
CA GLU A 120 -2.80 15.36 -16.71
C GLU A 120 -2.13 16.27 -15.67
N ASP A 121 -2.66 16.34 -14.45
CA ASP A 121 -2.05 17.07 -13.34
C ASP A 121 -0.63 16.57 -13.01
N ALA A 122 -0.32 15.29 -13.30
CA ALA A 122 1.03 14.73 -13.13
C ALA A 122 2.04 15.14 -14.23
N LEU A 123 1.65 16.07 -15.12
CA LEU A 123 2.41 16.55 -16.28
C LEU A 123 2.86 15.41 -17.22
N PRO A 124 1.99 14.51 -17.73
CA PRO A 124 2.36 13.19 -18.24
C PRO A 124 3.15 13.16 -19.58
N PHE A 125 3.78 14.25 -19.98
CA PHE A 125 4.61 14.42 -21.16
C PHE A 125 6.09 14.58 -20.79
N PHE A 126 6.94 14.23 -21.76
CA PHE A 126 8.39 14.39 -21.67
C PHE A 126 8.78 15.79 -22.16
N GLU A 127 9.61 16.50 -21.39
CA GLU A 127 10.21 17.77 -21.79
C GLU A 127 11.74 17.59 -21.82
N PRO A 128 12.43 17.84 -22.94
CA PRO A 128 13.88 17.62 -23.00
C PRO A 128 14.64 18.64 -22.15
N ALA A 129 15.51 18.14 -21.24
CA ALA A 129 16.43 18.98 -20.46
C ALA A 129 17.48 19.69 -21.35
N GLU A 130 17.86 19.06 -22.46
CA GLU A 130 18.80 19.59 -23.44
C GLU A 130 18.21 19.53 -24.86
N LYS A 131 18.40 20.58 -25.64
CA LYS A 131 18.05 20.57 -27.07
C LYS A 131 19.09 19.76 -27.83
N ARG A 132 18.64 18.72 -28.53
CA ARG A 132 19.49 17.87 -29.38
C ARG A 132 18.92 17.81 -30.79
N THR A 133 19.80 17.75 -31.78
CA THR A 133 19.42 17.52 -33.19
C THR A 133 19.24 16.04 -33.50
N GLU A 134 19.98 15.18 -32.81
CA GLU A 134 19.94 13.72 -32.98
C GLU A 134 19.17 13.03 -31.83
N PRO A 135 18.49 11.88 -32.09
CA PRO A 135 17.82 11.10 -31.07
C PRO A 135 18.75 10.64 -29.94
N TYR A 136 18.25 10.64 -28.71
CA TYR A 136 18.98 10.11 -27.57
C TYR A 136 19.05 8.57 -27.65
N VAL A 137 20.25 8.00 -27.64
CA VAL A 137 20.45 6.54 -27.63
C VAL A 137 20.43 6.01 -26.19
N ILE A 138 19.48 5.14 -25.88
CA ILE A 138 19.39 4.44 -24.59
C ILE A 138 19.56 2.95 -24.83
N LYS A 139 20.54 2.35 -24.16
CA LYS A 139 20.68 0.89 -24.21
C LYS A 139 19.69 0.24 -23.24
N PRO A 140 18.99 -0.85 -23.63
CA PRO A 140 17.97 -1.50 -22.79
C PRO A 140 18.46 -2.01 -21.43
N ASP A 141 19.75 -2.32 -21.33
CA ASP A 141 20.44 -2.87 -20.15
C ASP A 141 20.92 -1.80 -19.16
N THR A 142 20.82 -0.51 -19.50
CA THR A 142 21.20 0.55 -18.58
C THR A 142 20.31 0.53 -17.33
N PRO A 143 20.88 0.71 -16.11
CA PRO A 143 20.10 0.72 -14.87
C PRO A 143 18.91 1.70 -14.91
N GLU A 144 19.11 2.86 -15.52
CA GLU A 144 18.10 3.90 -15.70
C GLU A 144 16.90 3.41 -16.54
N ARG A 145 17.14 2.67 -17.62
CA ARG A 145 16.09 2.11 -18.48
C ARG A 145 15.39 0.91 -17.84
N VAL A 146 16.14 0.10 -17.10
CA VAL A 146 15.62 -1.08 -16.39
C VAL A 146 14.70 -0.65 -15.24
N ASP A 147 15.09 0.38 -14.50
CA ASP A 147 14.35 0.85 -13.31
C ASP A 147 12.93 1.32 -13.61
N ILE A 148 12.72 2.00 -14.74
CA ILE A 148 11.41 2.48 -15.17
C ILE A 148 10.70 1.52 -16.14
N GLY A 149 11.39 0.47 -16.60
CA GLY A 149 10.99 -0.23 -17.81
C GLY A 149 9.64 -0.95 -17.76
N MET A 150 9.27 -1.52 -16.62
CA MET A 150 7.92 -2.07 -16.45
C MET A 150 6.88 -0.96 -16.26
N ALA A 151 7.25 0.13 -15.59
CA ALA A 151 6.34 1.24 -15.30
C ALA A 151 5.90 1.99 -16.57
N THR A 152 6.70 1.95 -17.65
CA THR A 152 6.34 2.56 -18.94
C THR A 152 5.24 1.81 -19.70
N ASP A 153 4.95 0.55 -19.35
CA ASP A 153 3.95 -0.29 -20.04
C ASP A 153 2.50 -0.01 -19.57
N CYS A 154 2.29 1.08 -18.83
CA CYS A 154 0.97 1.45 -18.33
C CYS A 154 0.02 1.74 -19.50
N ILE A 155 -1.12 1.06 -19.52
CA ILE A 155 -2.15 1.19 -20.56
C ILE A 155 -3.36 2.03 -20.12
N ALA A 156 -3.24 2.77 -19.02
CA ALA A 156 -4.30 3.64 -18.48
C ALA A 156 -5.68 2.98 -18.31
N CYS A 157 -5.73 1.70 -17.92
CA CYS A 157 -6.98 0.93 -17.81
C CYS A 157 -7.87 1.26 -16.59
N GLY A 158 -7.41 2.07 -15.65
CA GLY A 158 -8.17 2.44 -14.45
C GLY A 158 -8.22 1.38 -13.33
N CYS A 159 -7.83 0.12 -13.56
CA CYS A 159 -7.92 -0.96 -12.55
C CYS A 159 -7.23 -0.61 -11.21
N CYS A 160 -6.02 -0.05 -11.26
CA CYS A 160 -5.29 0.31 -10.05
C CYS A 160 -5.97 1.44 -9.26
N VAL A 161 -6.66 2.34 -9.94
CA VAL A 161 -7.41 3.45 -9.34
C VAL A 161 -8.69 2.92 -8.70
N SER A 162 -9.44 2.06 -9.41
CA SER A 162 -10.62 1.37 -8.89
C SER A 162 -10.34 0.57 -7.63
N SER A 163 -9.19 -0.09 -7.55
CA SER A 163 -8.85 -0.92 -6.38
C SER A 163 -8.40 -0.10 -5.15
N CYS A 164 -8.15 1.19 -5.31
CA CYS A 164 -7.48 2.00 -4.29
C CYS A 164 -8.49 2.80 -3.46
N THR A 165 -8.70 2.35 -2.22
CA THR A 165 -9.60 2.97 -1.23
C THR A 165 -9.29 4.46 -1.00
N MET A 166 -8.01 4.84 -1.09
CA MET A 166 -7.56 6.21 -0.86
C MET A 166 -8.01 7.18 -1.95
N VAL A 167 -8.27 6.72 -3.17
CA VAL A 167 -8.75 7.60 -4.27
C VAL A 167 -10.16 8.07 -3.98
N ASP A 168 -10.98 7.23 -3.35
CA ASP A 168 -12.34 7.58 -2.92
C ASP A 168 -12.34 8.57 -1.76
N SER A 169 -11.45 8.35 -0.80
CA SER A 169 -11.47 9.07 0.48
C SER A 169 -10.74 10.42 0.45
N HIS A 170 -9.90 10.68 -0.55
CA HIS A 170 -9.05 11.88 -0.62
C HIS A 170 -9.09 12.48 -2.03
N ASP A 171 -9.85 13.57 -2.20
CA ASP A 171 -10.03 14.25 -3.49
C ASP A 171 -8.69 14.67 -4.12
N SER A 172 -7.74 15.15 -3.30
CA SER A 172 -6.40 15.58 -3.71
C SER A 172 -5.46 14.43 -4.09
N TYR A 173 -5.83 13.18 -3.84
CA TYR A 173 -5.02 12.04 -4.27
C TYR A 173 -5.23 11.78 -5.77
N CYS A 174 -4.20 12.03 -6.56
CA CYS A 174 -4.21 11.80 -8.02
C CYS A 174 -4.19 10.30 -8.39
N GLY A 175 -3.86 9.43 -7.43
CA GLY A 175 -3.97 7.98 -7.59
C GLY A 175 -2.73 7.29 -8.20
N PRO A 176 -2.70 5.95 -8.17
CA PRO A 176 -1.52 5.16 -8.54
C PRO A 176 -1.13 5.26 -10.02
N ALA A 177 -2.08 5.44 -10.94
CA ALA A 177 -1.78 5.56 -12.37
C ALA A 177 -0.99 6.83 -12.70
N ALA A 178 -1.47 7.98 -12.21
CA ALA A 178 -0.82 9.27 -12.38
C ALA A 178 0.58 9.29 -11.74
N LEU A 179 0.70 8.77 -10.50
CA LEU A 179 1.99 8.68 -9.80
C LEU A 179 2.96 7.71 -10.47
N ASN A 180 2.48 6.61 -11.07
CA ASN A 180 3.33 5.75 -11.89
C ASN A 180 3.90 6.51 -13.10
N ARG A 181 3.08 7.29 -13.79
CA ARG A 181 3.55 8.11 -14.91
C ARG A 181 4.55 9.17 -14.45
N ALA A 182 4.27 9.89 -13.37
CA ALA A 182 5.19 10.84 -12.77
C ALA A 182 6.55 10.19 -12.45
N PHE A 183 6.53 9.00 -11.83
CA PHE A 183 7.76 8.24 -11.54
C PHE A 183 8.59 7.97 -12.79
N THR A 184 7.97 7.50 -13.89
CA THR A 184 8.72 7.20 -15.13
C THR A 184 9.49 8.40 -15.67
N LEU A 185 8.94 9.61 -15.50
CA LEU A 185 9.55 10.85 -15.99
C LEU A 185 10.51 11.46 -14.96
N LEU A 186 10.21 11.38 -13.66
CA LEU A 186 11.11 11.81 -12.59
C LEU A 186 12.42 11.01 -12.55
N ALA A 187 12.36 9.72 -12.89
CA ALA A 187 13.53 8.86 -12.95
C ALA A 187 14.28 8.96 -14.28
N ASP A 188 13.71 9.64 -15.28
CA ASP A 188 14.33 9.88 -16.57
C ASP A 188 15.19 11.16 -16.52
N LYS A 189 16.51 10.99 -16.48
CA LYS A 189 17.47 12.11 -16.41
C LYS A 189 17.39 13.08 -17.60
N ARG A 190 16.70 12.69 -18.68
CA ARG A 190 16.52 13.53 -19.87
C ARG A 190 15.37 14.52 -19.70
N ASP A 191 14.50 14.33 -18.70
CA ASP A 191 13.34 15.18 -18.46
C ASP A 191 13.73 16.48 -17.75
N GLY A 192 13.35 17.62 -18.32
CA GLY A 192 13.65 18.97 -17.83
C GLY A 192 12.65 19.50 -16.81
N LEU A 193 11.60 18.75 -16.46
CA LEU A 193 10.52 19.19 -15.56
C LEU A 193 10.61 18.61 -14.15
N PHE A 194 11.81 18.18 -13.72
CA PHE A 194 12.01 17.48 -12.45
C PHE A 194 11.35 18.18 -11.26
N GLU A 195 11.67 19.46 -11.01
CA GLU A 195 11.13 20.22 -9.87
C GLU A 195 9.59 20.32 -9.94
N ALA A 196 9.05 20.84 -11.04
CA ALA A 196 7.61 21.06 -11.21
C ALA A 196 6.79 19.76 -11.10
N ARG A 197 7.35 18.65 -11.57
CA ARG A 197 6.73 17.33 -11.52
C ARG A 197 6.83 16.71 -10.13
N LEU A 198 7.98 16.84 -9.47
CA LEU A 198 8.18 16.32 -8.12
C LEU A 198 7.23 17.04 -7.16
N THR A 199 7.19 18.36 -7.21
CA THR A 199 6.28 19.20 -6.41
C THR A 199 4.82 18.71 -6.49
N ARG A 200 4.26 18.56 -7.71
CA ARG A 200 2.89 18.05 -7.89
C ARG A 200 2.72 16.59 -7.43
N ALA A 201 3.74 15.76 -7.64
CA ALA A 201 3.68 14.37 -7.18
C ALA A 201 3.68 14.30 -5.64
N LEU A 202 4.39 15.20 -4.95
CA LEU A 202 4.44 15.25 -3.49
C LEU A 202 3.11 15.69 -2.87
N ASP A 203 2.37 16.61 -3.50
CA ASP A 203 1.01 17.00 -3.07
C ASP A 203 0.06 15.81 -2.92
N SER A 204 0.26 14.80 -3.76
CA SER A 204 -0.61 13.63 -3.85
C SER A 204 -0.04 12.40 -3.15
N CYS A 205 1.26 12.10 -3.34
CA CYS A 205 1.80 10.78 -3.05
C CYS A 205 1.77 10.37 -1.56
N TYR A 206 1.70 11.32 -0.63
CA TYR A 206 1.63 11.04 0.81
C TYR A 206 0.25 10.55 1.28
N ASN A 207 -0.78 10.67 0.45
CA ASN A 207 -2.08 10.04 0.71
C ASN A 207 -2.03 8.51 0.54
N CYS A 208 -0.98 7.95 -0.06
CA CYS A 208 -0.84 6.50 -0.21
C CYS A 208 -0.56 5.81 1.13
N ARG A 209 -1.48 4.93 1.55
CA ARG A 209 -1.37 4.09 2.75
C ARG A 209 -0.69 2.73 2.52
N THR A 210 -0.13 2.51 1.34
CA THR A 210 0.70 1.32 1.05
C THR A 210 -0.10 0.01 1.22
N GLU A 211 -1.36 -0.01 0.77
CA GLU A 211 -2.27 -1.17 0.82
C GLU A 211 -1.98 -2.24 -0.25
N PHE A 212 -1.15 -1.92 -1.24
CA PHE A 212 -0.77 -2.81 -2.36
C PHE A 212 -1.86 -3.25 -3.34
N ASN A 213 -3.14 -2.95 -3.11
CA ASN A 213 -4.23 -3.28 -4.06
C ASN A 213 -3.89 -2.90 -5.51
N CYS A 214 -3.35 -1.68 -5.72
CA CYS A 214 -2.98 -1.17 -7.04
C CYS A 214 -1.91 -2.01 -7.77
N THR A 215 -1.00 -2.63 -7.01
CA THR A 215 0.04 -3.53 -7.53
C THR A 215 -0.56 -4.89 -7.86
N GLU A 216 -1.39 -5.42 -6.96
CA GLU A 216 -2.04 -6.73 -7.11
C GLU A 216 -2.93 -6.79 -8.36
N VAL A 217 -3.75 -5.77 -8.60
CA VAL A 217 -4.73 -5.80 -9.70
C VAL A 217 -4.17 -5.41 -11.06
N CYS A 218 -2.93 -4.95 -11.15
CA CYS A 218 -2.40 -4.41 -12.40
C CYS A 218 -2.32 -5.50 -13.49
N PRO A 219 -3.04 -5.38 -14.63
CA PRO A 219 -3.02 -6.40 -15.67
C PRO A 219 -1.68 -6.49 -16.42
N LYS A 220 -0.82 -5.48 -16.25
CA LYS A 220 0.53 -5.38 -16.81
C LYS A 220 1.62 -5.67 -15.77
N SER A 221 1.24 -6.10 -14.56
CA SER A 221 2.16 -6.43 -13.47
C SER A 221 3.06 -5.25 -13.04
N ILE A 222 2.54 -4.03 -13.17
CA ILE A 222 3.24 -2.80 -12.76
C ILE A 222 3.01 -2.61 -11.26
N SER A 223 4.09 -2.41 -10.50
CA SER A 223 3.99 -2.05 -9.10
C SER A 223 3.80 -0.54 -8.93
N GLY A 224 2.54 -0.12 -8.82
CA GLY A 224 2.19 1.25 -8.45
C GLY A 224 2.75 1.64 -7.08
N THR A 225 2.77 0.71 -6.13
CA THR A 225 3.35 0.95 -4.79
C THR A 225 4.85 1.25 -4.87
N ARG A 226 5.62 0.50 -5.69
CA ARG A 226 7.05 0.76 -5.91
C ARG A 226 7.27 2.16 -6.47
N ALA A 227 6.50 2.56 -7.49
CA ALA A 227 6.61 3.89 -8.10
C ALA A 227 6.37 5.00 -7.06
N ILE A 228 5.30 4.91 -6.29
CA ILE A 228 4.95 5.88 -5.24
C ILE A 228 6.05 5.95 -4.17
N LYS A 229 6.56 4.81 -3.70
CA LYS A 229 7.66 4.76 -2.72
C LYS A 229 8.98 5.28 -3.28
N TYR A 230 9.18 5.21 -4.59
CA TYR A 230 10.34 5.82 -5.23
C TYR A 230 10.24 7.35 -5.17
N ILE A 231 9.08 7.91 -5.54
CA ILE A 231 8.81 9.36 -5.45
C ILE A 231 9.01 9.87 -4.01
N GLN A 232 8.42 9.20 -3.03
CA GLN A 232 8.58 9.56 -1.60
C GLN A 232 10.06 9.55 -1.17
N ARG A 233 10.88 8.62 -1.69
CA ARG A 233 12.33 8.57 -1.43
C ARG A 233 13.10 9.67 -2.15
N MET A 234 12.71 10.02 -3.38
CA MET A 234 13.30 11.16 -4.10
C MET A 234 13.09 12.46 -3.31
N ALA A 235 11.92 12.65 -2.70
CA ALA A 235 11.63 13.81 -1.86
C ALA A 235 12.67 13.98 -0.75
N LEU A 236 12.95 12.90 -0.02
CA LEU A 236 13.91 12.90 1.08
C LEU A 236 15.34 13.23 0.63
N LYS A 237 15.73 12.80 -0.58
CA LYS A 237 17.07 13.10 -1.11
C LYS A 237 17.24 14.55 -1.56
N ASN A 238 16.14 15.20 -1.97
CA ASN A 238 16.14 16.55 -2.54
C ASN A 238 15.50 17.59 -1.60
N LEU A 239 15.39 17.29 -0.29
CA LEU A 239 14.77 18.14 0.73
C LEU A 239 15.26 19.61 0.73
N LYS A 240 16.50 19.87 0.31
CA LYS A 240 17.08 21.22 0.28
C LYS A 240 16.60 22.07 -0.91
N ASP A 241 16.20 21.42 -1.99
CA ASP A 241 15.84 22.06 -3.27
C ASP A 241 14.31 22.16 -3.44
N ILE A 242 13.55 21.45 -2.62
CA ILE A 242 12.09 21.51 -2.60
C ILE A 242 11.64 22.80 -1.90
N LYS A 243 11.15 23.76 -2.69
CA LYS A 243 10.49 24.95 -2.16
C LYS A 243 9.14 24.57 -1.55
N PRO A 244 8.72 25.20 -0.44
CA PRO A 244 7.38 25.01 0.12
C PRO A 244 6.34 25.24 -0.98
N LEU A 245 5.40 24.30 -1.06
CA LEU A 245 4.27 24.40 -1.97
C LEU A 245 3.48 25.68 -1.67
N PRO A 246 3.01 26.42 -2.70
CA PRO A 246 1.92 27.34 -2.48
C PRO A 246 0.72 26.54 -1.94
N PRO A 247 -0.08 27.11 -1.02
CA PRO A 247 -1.20 26.41 -0.39
C PRO A 247 -2.13 25.81 -1.45
N HIS A 248 -2.61 24.60 -1.17
CA HIS A 248 -3.45 23.83 -2.10
C HIS A 248 -4.70 24.68 -2.47
N PRO A 249 -5.26 24.59 -3.69
CA PRO A 249 -6.46 25.35 -4.05
C PRO A 249 -7.66 25.12 -3.12
N ALA A 250 -7.70 23.99 -2.41
CA ALA A 250 -8.69 23.72 -1.35
C ALA A 250 -8.38 24.41 0.00
N GLU A 251 -7.13 24.77 0.27
CA GLU A 251 -6.74 25.65 1.38
C GLU A 251 -6.96 27.13 1.03
N LEU A 252 -6.89 27.46 -0.26
CA LEU A 252 -7.23 28.78 -0.83
C LEU A 252 -8.72 28.94 -1.13
N ALA A 253 -9.46 27.82 -1.21
CA ALA A 253 -10.89 27.84 -1.41
C ALA A 253 -11.53 28.53 -0.20
N PRO A 254 -12.52 29.42 -0.42
CA PRO A 254 -13.24 30.01 0.68
C PRO A 254 -13.77 28.88 1.57
N PRO A 255 -13.62 28.97 2.90
CA PRO A 255 -14.13 27.96 3.80
C PRO A 255 -15.60 27.73 3.50
N LYS A 256 -16.03 26.46 3.42
CA LYS A 256 -17.45 26.13 3.33
C LYS A 256 -18.18 26.91 4.44
N PRO A 257 -19.28 27.62 4.12
CA PRO A 257 -19.90 28.55 5.06
C PRO A 257 -20.21 27.82 6.37
N LYS A 258 -19.57 28.28 7.45
CA LYS A 258 -19.95 27.89 8.80
C LYS A 258 -21.30 28.56 9.10
N PRO A 259 -22.21 27.89 9.83
CA PRO A 259 -23.42 28.53 10.34
C PRO A 259 -23.05 29.80 11.11
N GLU A 260 -23.76 30.89 10.80
CA GLU A 260 -23.47 32.25 11.25
C GLU A 260 -23.33 32.33 12.78
N ALA A 261 -22.15 32.72 13.24
CA ALA A 261 -21.92 33.20 14.58
C ALA A 261 -21.55 34.69 14.51
N GLN A 262 -22.29 35.46 15.29
CA GLN A 262 -22.43 36.91 15.25
C GLN A 262 -21.13 37.70 15.36
N GLU A 263 -21.12 38.84 14.66
CA GLU A 263 -20.06 39.83 14.58
C GLU A 263 -19.61 40.35 15.95
N GLN A 264 -18.30 40.43 16.17
CA GLN A 264 -17.73 41.26 17.22
C GLN A 264 -16.84 42.35 16.62
N HIS A 265 -17.24 43.57 16.96
CA HIS A 265 -16.71 44.86 16.56
C HIS A 265 -15.20 45.01 16.75
N THR A 266 -14.58 45.60 15.74
CA THR A 266 -13.26 46.24 15.84
C THR A 266 -13.31 47.43 16.80
N CYS A 267 -12.27 47.63 17.62
CA CYS A 267 -11.95 48.97 18.09
C CYS A 267 -10.45 49.26 18.02
N SER A 268 -10.15 50.31 17.26
CA SER A 268 -8.89 51.02 17.18
C SER A 268 -8.76 51.94 18.39
N CYS A 269 -7.69 51.79 19.16
CA CYS A 269 -6.87 52.87 19.74
C CYS A 269 -5.88 52.26 20.74
N HIS A 270 -4.58 52.54 20.60
CA HIS A 270 -3.79 53.13 21.69
C HIS A 270 -2.36 53.41 21.24
N SER A 271 -2.00 54.66 21.45
CA SER A 271 -0.74 55.33 21.19
C SER A 271 0.42 54.81 22.05
N HIS A 272 1.62 55.02 21.51
CA HIS A 272 2.95 54.94 22.14
C HIS A 272 2.99 55.15 23.67
N GLN A 273 3.62 54.22 24.38
CA GLN A 273 4.61 54.51 25.44
C GLN A 273 5.66 53.38 25.50
N PRO A 274 6.97 53.63 25.22
CA PRO A 274 7.95 52.56 25.03
C PRO A 274 8.58 51.99 26.31
N GLU A 275 8.40 52.59 27.50
CA GLU A 275 9.26 52.23 28.64
C GLU A 275 8.68 51.20 29.64
N ARG A 276 7.35 51.10 29.81
CA ARG A 276 6.74 50.04 30.65
C ARG A 276 6.61 48.68 29.94
N ARG A 277 6.42 48.70 28.61
CA ARG A 277 6.21 47.49 27.80
C ARG A 277 7.48 46.65 27.70
N ALA A 278 8.65 47.29 27.67
CA ALA A 278 9.94 46.60 27.64
C ALA A 278 10.19 45.86 28.97
N PHE A 279 10.00 46.52 30.11
CA PHE A 279 10.16 45.90 31.43
C PHE A 279 9.18 44.75 31.65
N LEU A 280 7.89 44.93 31.34
CA LEU A 280 6.90 43.85 31.48
C LEU A 280 7.18 42.68 30.54
N LYS A 281 7.66 42.92 29.31
CA LYS A 281 8.09 41.85 28.38
C LYS A 281 9.29 41.08 28.92
N SER A 282 10.28 41.75 29.50
CA SER A 282 11.44 41.08 30.09
C SER A 282 11.06 40.26 31.33
N ALA A 283 10.23 40.82 32.22
CA ALA A 283 9.77 40.13 33.42
C ALA A 283 8.87 38.92 33.10
N THR A 284 7.89 39.07 32.21
CA THR A 284 7.05 37.94 31.76
C THR A 284 7.84 36.92 30.95
N GLY A 285 8.84 37.35 30.17
CA GLY A 285 9.76 36.47 29.46
C GLY A 285 10.60 35.61 30.41
N LEU A 286 11.13 36.19 31.49
CA LEU A 286 11.90 35.45 32.50
C LEU A 286 11.04 34.47 33.31
N ILE A 287 9.84 34.89 33.73
CA ILE A 287 8.89 33.99 34.42
C ILE A 287 8.45 32.87 33.48
N GLY A 288 8.12 33.19 32.23
CA GLY A 288 7.74 32.23 31.20
C GLY A 288 8.86 31.23 30.89
N ALA A 289 10.10 31.69 30.79
CA ALA A 289 11.27 30.83 30.60
C ALA A 289 11.51 29.91 31.80
N GLY A 290 11.36 30.44 33.02
CA GLY A 290 11.46 29.64 34.25
C GLY A 290 10.40 28.54 34.32
N MET A 291 9.14 28.89 34.04
CA MET A 291 8.04 27.93 33.99
C MET A 291 8.21 26.90 32.87
N ALA A 292 8.68 27.32 31.69
CA ALA A 292 8.93 26.42 30.56
C ALA A 292 10.08 25.44 30.87
N LEU A 293 11.15 25.90 31.53
CA LEU A 293 12.25 25.04 31.96
C LEU A 293 11.81 24.06 33.05
N SER A 294 11.05 24.51 34.06
CA SER A 294 10.57 23.62 35.12
C SER A 294 9.58 22.60 34.59
N LEU A 295 8.62 23.02 33.76
CA LEU A 295 7.63 22.12 33.17
C LEU A 295 8.28 21.19 32.15
N GLY A 296 9.22 21.69 31.35
CA GLY A 296 10.01 20.89 30.42
C GLY A 296 10.90 19.86 31.13
N ALA A 297 11.48 20.19 32.29
CA ALA A 297 12.25 19.26 33.08
C ALA A 297 11.37 18.17 33.72
N VAL A 298 10.22 18.54 34.29
CA VAL A 298 9.26 17.59 34.87
C VAL A 298 8.67 16.68 33.79
N LEU A 299 8.21 17.25 32.67
CA LEU A 299 7.70 16.47 31.54
C LEU A 299 8.81 15.62 30.89
N GLY A 300 10.05 16.10 30.85
CA GLY A 300 11.19 15.31 30.37
C GLY A 300 11.45 14.10 31.26
N VAL A 301 11.53 14.29 32.57
CA VAL A 301 11.77 13.19 33.52
C VAL A 301 10.59 12.23 33.58
N SER A 302 9.34 12.73 33.59
CA SER A 302 8.15 11.89 33.70
C SER A 302 7.72 11.26 32.38
N ALA A 303 7.89 11.89 31.22
CA ALA A 303 7.46 11.33 29.95
C ALA A 303 8.56 10.56 29.22
N VAL A 304 9.82 11.02 29.29
CA VAL A 304 10.94 10.46 28.51
C VAL A 304 11.81 9.51 29.35
N GLY A 305 11.97 9.77 30.65
CA GLY A 305 12.75 8.91 31.55
C GLY A 305 12.30 7.43 31.53
N PRO A 306 11.01 7.12 31.76
CA PRO A 306 10.51 5.75 31.76
C PRO A 306 10.54 5.06 30.39
N THR A 307 10.69 5.80 29.29
CA THR A 307 10.81 5.25 27.93
C THR A 307 12.24 4.88 27.57
N LEU A 308 13.23 5.50 28.23
CA LEU A 308 14.66 5.24 28.02
C LEU A 308 15.22 4.18 29.00
N GLU A 309 14.42 3.69 29.94
CA GLU A 309 14.82 2.66 30.89
C GLU A 309 14.89 1.29 30.20
N ASN A 310 16.10 0.74 30.07
CA ASN A 310 16.34 -0.57 29.46
C ASN A 310 15.72 -1.68 30.34
N GLN A 311 14.91 -2.54 29.72
CA GLN A 311 14.36 -3.72 30.40
C GLN A 311 15.47 -4.75 30.63
N SER A 312 15.48 -5.36 31.82
CA SER A 312 16.40 -6.44 32.14
C SER A 312 15.93 -7.75 31.48
N PRO A 313 16.85 -8.60 30.99
CA PRO A 313 16.49 -9.90 30.44
C PRO A 313 15.73 -10.76 31.46
N GLN A 314 14.73 -11.50 31.01
CA GLN A 314 13.94 -12.40 31.84
C GLN A 314 13.85 -13.80 31.22
N TRP A 315 13.86 -14.83 32.07
CA TRP A 315 13.75 -16.23 31.67
C TRP A 315 12.30 -16.69 31.71
N VAL A 316 11.77 -17.10 30.56
CA VAL A 316 10.36 -17.50 30.41
C VAL A 316 10.27 -18.97 30.08
N ASN A 317 9.31 -19.67 30.70
CA ASN A 317 9.08 -21.08 30.47
C ASN A 317 8.50 -21.29 29.06
N ALA A 318 9.20 -22.06 28.23
CA ALA A 318 8.75 -22.44 26.90
C ALA A 318 7.90 -23.71 26.93
N GLY A 319 8.22 -24.69 27.77
CA GLY A 319 7.46 -25.94 27.87
C GLY A 319 8.27 -27.06 28.48
N ASN A 320 7.67 -28.25 28.61
CA ASN A 320 8.41 -29.42 29.06
C ASN A 320 9.30 -29.92 27.91
N GLU A 321 10.49 -30.43 28.23
CA GLU A 321 11.41 -30.97 27.21
C GLU A 321 10.75 -32.04 26.33
N LYS A 322 9.77 -32.79 26.85
CA LYS A 322 9.05 -33.84 26.10
C LYS A 322 8.13 -33.30 25.02
N ASP A 323 7.74 -32.02 25.09
CA ASP A 323 6.89 -31.36 24.10
C ASP A 323 7.66 -31.02 22.80
N PHE A 324 8.99 -31.15 22.83
CA PHE A 324 9.89 -30.86 21.73
C PHE A 324 10.54 -32.16 21.20
N PRO A 325 10.08 -32.72 20.07
CA PRO A 325 10.62 -33.96 19.54
C PRO A 325 12.04 -33.78 18.99
N VAL A 326 12.90 -34.77 19.22
CA VAL A 326 14.28 -34.78 18.69
C VAL A 326 14.25 -34.82 17.16
N GLY A 327 15.01 -33.94 16.54
CA GLY A 327 15.08 -33.73 15.09
C GLY A 327 14.00 -32.80 14.51
N GLY A 328 13.02 -32.39 15.32
CA GLY A 328 11.92 -31.51 14.91
C GLY A 328 12.13 -30.04 15.25
N ILE A 329 11.27 -29.18 14.69
CA ILE A 329 11.16 -27.77 15.02
C ILE A 329 9.72 -27.49 15.44
N THR A 330 9.54 -27.01 16.66
CA THR A 330 8.23 -26.69 17.24
C THR A 330 8.12 -25.19 17.45
N SER A 331 6.95 -24.61 17.15
CA SER A 331 6.64 -23.23 17.50
C SER A 331 5.93 -23.19 18.84
N VAL A 332 6.38 -22.32 19.74
CA VAL A 332 5.79 -22.13 21.07
C VAL A 332 5.62 -20.65 21.36
N THR A 333 4.52 -20.28 22.01
CA THR A 333 4.24 -18.89 22.37
C THR A 333 4.63 -18.66 23.81
N LEU A 334 5.60 -17.76 24.03
CA LEU A 334 6.00 -17.31 25.35
C LEU A 334 5.08 -16.18 25.78
N SER A 335 4.52 -16.25 26.98
CA SER A 335 3.73 -15.18 27.59
C SER A 335 4.45 -14.65 28.83
N TYR A 336 4.74 -13.35 28.86
CA TYR A 336 5.44 -12.73 29.97
C TYR A 336 5.06 -11.26 30.17
N PRO A 337 5.06 -10.76 31.42
CA PRO A 337 4.81 -9.35 31.68
C PRO A 337 5.99 -8.50 31.21
N ARG A 338 5.68 -7.43 30.47
CA ARG A 338 6.64 -6.43 30.02
C ARG A 338 6.17 -5.06 30.49
N LYS A 339 7.04 -4.36 31.22
CA LYS A 339 6.78 -2.99 31.64
C LYS A 339 7.19 -2.04 30.52
N GLN A 340 6.26 -1.22 30.05
CA GLN A 340 6.52 -0.15 29.09
C GLN A 340 6.10 1.19 29.71
N ALA A 341 7.09 1.99 30.08
CA ALA A 341 6.91 3.22 30.85
C ALA A 341 6.08 2.98 32.13
N PHE A 342 4.81 3.38 32.13
CA PHE A 342 3.90 3.30 33.28
C PHE A 342 2.95 2.10 33.25
N HIS A 343 2.94 1.32 32.18
CA HIS A 343 2.02 0.21 32.00
C HIS A 343 2.77 -1.12 32.00
N VAL A 344 2.14 -2.15 32.56
CA VAL A 344 2.61 -3.53 32.44
C VAL A 344 1.66 -4.24 31.50
N GLU A 345 2.19 -4.77 30.41
CA GLU A 345 1.44 -5.51 29.41
C GLU A 345 1.97 -6.96 29.35
N ASN A 346 1.07 -7.94 29.32
CA ASN A 346 1.47 -9.32 29.06
C ASN A 346 1.71 -9.49 27.56
N LYS A 347 2.95 -9.75 27.19
CA LYS A 347 3.38 -9.89 25.81
C LYS A 347 3.42 -11.36 25.44
N GLU A 348 2.78 -11.70 24.32
CA GLU A 348 2.83 -13.02 23.72
C GLU A 348 3.77 -13.00 22.51
N VAL A 349 4.84 -13.81 22.56
CA VAL A 349 5.85 -13.84 21.50
C VAL A 349 6.10 -15.28 21.06
N PRO A 350 5.91 -15.61 19.77
CA PRO A 350 6.27 -16.92 19.27
C PRO A 350 7.79 -17.08 19.20
N VAL A 351 8.28 -18.25 19.59
CA VAL A 351 9.66 -18.71 19.48
C VAL A 351 9.67 -20.04 18.75
N LEU A 352 10.71 -20.27 17.95
CA LEU A 352 10.89 -21.50 17.19
C LEU A 352 11.97 -22.32 17.89
N VAL A 353 11.63 -23.50 18.37
CA VAL A 353 12.51 -24.38 19.14
C VAL A 353 12.88 -25.58 18.29
N ARG A 354 14.16 -25.72 17.98
CA ARG A 354 14.76 -26.91 17.39
C ARG A 354 15.37 -27.76 18.49
N ARG A 355 15.20 -29.08 18.42
CA ARG A 355 15.90 -30.02 19.30
C ARG A 355 16.74 -30.96 18.46
N ASP A 356 18.06 -30.92 18.59
CA ASP A 356 18.96 -31.76 17.79
C ASP A 356 19.35 -33.06 18.52
N SER A 357 19.37 -33.06 19.85
CA SER A 357 19.57 -34.28 20.68
C SER A 357 18.85 -34.16 22.04
N ASP A 358 18.96 -35.16 22.91
CA ASP A 358 18.26 -35.21 24.20
C ASP A 358 18.45 -33.94 25.05
N LYS A 359 19.60 -33.27 24.96
CA LYS A 359 19.91 -32.07 25.76
C LYS A 359 20.34 -30.86 24.93
N ASP A 360 20.20 -30.93 23.61
CA ASP A 360 20.66 -29.86 22.71
C ASP A 360 19.47 -29.17 22.02
N PHE A 361 19.19 -27.94 22.47
CA PHE A 361 18.13 -27.11 21.95
C PHE A 361 18.72 -25.91 21.22
N ILE A 362 17.99 -25.38 20.24
CA ILE A 362 18.28 -24.09 19.64
C ILE A 362 16.96 -23.33 19.53
N CYS A 363 16.92 -22.15 20.15
CA CYS A 363 15.75 -21.30 20.12
C CYS A 363 16.00 -20.14 19.15
N PHE A 364 15.12 -19.95 18.19
CA PHE A 364 15.15 -18.83 17.25
C PHE A 364 14.00 -17.88 17.52
N SER A 365 14.27 -16.58 17.37
CA SER A 365 13.21 -15.58 17.27
C SER A 365 12.35 -15.88 16.03
N SER A 366 11.03 -15.81 16.20
CA SER A 366 10.09 -15.86 15.07
C SER A 366 10.02 -14.54 14.30
N SER A 367 10.80 -13.53 14.71
CA SER A 367 10.80 -12.21 14.09
C SER A 367 11.87 -12.12 13.00
N CYS A 368 11.44 -11.85 11.76
CA CYS A 368 12.33 -11.69 10.62
C CYS A 368 13.25 -10.46 10.79
N PRO A 369 14.58 -10.60 10.63
CA PRO A 369 15.55 -9.49 10.76
C PRO A 369 15.38 -8.35 9.74
N HIS A 370 14.50 -8.50 8.74
CA HIS A 370 14.20 -7.44 7.78
C HIS A 370 13.29 -6.35 8.37
N LEU A 371 12.05 -6.72 8.73
CA LEU A 371 11.00 -5.80 9.20
C LEU A 371 10.15 -6.39 10.34
N GLY A 372 10.61 -7.48 10.96
CA GLY A 372 9.94 -8.12 12.09
C GLY A 372 8.71 -8.97 11.76
N CYS A 373 8.47 -9.28 10.48
CA CYS A 373 7.40 -10.19 10.09
C CYS A 373 7.57 -11.58 10.73
N ALA A 374 6.47 -12.27 11.01
CA ALA A 374 6.50 -13.63 11.54
C ALA A 374 7.19 -14.60 10.56
N VAL A 375 8.00 -15.47 11.13
CA VAL A 375 8.72 -16.55 10.48
C VAL A 375 8.21 -17.86 11.05
N SER A 376 7.86 -18.81 10.18
CA SER A 376 7.39 -20.14 10.56
C SER A 376 8.23 -21.22 9.90
N TRP A 377 8.32 -22.39 10.54
CA TRP A 377 8.92 -23.57 9.93
C TRP A 377 7.95 -24.21 8.92
N ASP A 378 8.45 -24.56 7.74
CA ASP A 378 7.71 -25.28 6.71
C ASP A 378 8.33 -26.66 6.50
N GLU A 379 7.62 -27.70 6.95
CA GLU A 379 8.10 -29.09 6.90
C GLU A 379 8.36 -29.60 5.48
N LEU A 380 7.56 -29.16 4.50
CA LEU A 380 7.69 -29.62 3.11
C LEU A 380 8.98 -29.13 2.45
N SER A 381 9.35 -27.86 2.68
CA SER A 381 10.59 -27.31 2.13
C SER A 381 11.79 -27.44 3.07
N ARG A 382 11.58 -27.87 4.32
CA ARG A 382 12.56 -27.93 5.42
C ARG A 382 13.29 -26.59 5.61
N ARG A 383 12.52 -25.50 5.61
CA ARG A 383 13.03 -24.13 5.70
C ARG A 383 12.14 -23.29 6.59
N PHE A 384 12.72 -22.25 7.18
CA PHE A 384 11.94 -21.17 7.76
C PHE A 384 11.47 -20.23 6.66
N LYS A 385 10.19 -19.88 6.66
CA LYS A 385 9.58 -18.96 5.69
C LYS A 385 9.03 -17.74 6.40
N CYS A 386 9.41 -16.57 5.90
CA CYS A 386 8.84 -15.30 6.27
C CYS A 386 7.58 -15.05 5.43
N ALA A 387 6.47 -14.67 6.07
CA ALA A 387 5.20 -14.40 5.41
C ALA A 387 5.17 -13.13 4.51
N CYS A 388 6.29 -12.38 4.46
CA CYS A 388 6.39 -11.13 3.72
C CYS A 388 6.91 -11.34 2.27
N HIS A 389 8.09 -10.84 1.91
CA HIS A 389 8.62 -10.79 0.53
C HIS A 389 9.44 -12.02 0.12
N GLY A 390 9.09 -13.21 0.63
CA GLY A 390 9.80 -14.45 0.31
C GLY A 390 11.14 -14.63 1.02
N GLY A 391 11.35 -13.95 2.17
CA GLY A 391 12.46 -14.25 3.08
C GLY A 391 12.45 -15.72 3.48
N ALA A 392 13.57 -16.41 3.31
CA ALA A 392 13.71 -17.82 3.68
C ALA A 392 15.05 -18.08 4.35
N PHE A 393 15.04 -18.97 5.34
CA PHE A 393 16.21 -19.36 6.11
C PHE A 393 16.37 -20.88 6.12
N ASP A 394 17.62 -21.34 6.17
CA ASP A 394 17.93 -22.76 6.33
C ASP A 394 17.56 -23.25 7.74
N ARG A 395 17.72 -24.55 7.98
CA ARG A 395 17.43 -25.15 9.28
C ARG A 395 18.25 -24.53 10.44
N ASP A 396 19.40 -23.93 10.15
CA ASP A 396 20.29 -23.28 11.12
C ASP A 396 20.01 -21.78 11.31
N GLY A 397 19.01 -21.25 10.59
CA GLY A 397 18.56 -19.87 10.62
C GLY A 397 19.32 -18.94 9.69
N ASN A 398 20.22 -19.45 8.83
CA ASN A 398 20.97 -18.61 7.88
C ASN A 398 20.10 -18.20 6.70
N VAL A 399 20.31 -17.00 6.19
CA VAL A 399 19.54 -16.47 5.05
C VAL A 399 19.84 -17.28 3.80
N ILE A 400 18.82 -17.90 3.20
CA ILE A 400 18.91 -18.53 1.89
C ILE A 400 18.33 -17.61 0.81
N ALA A 401 17.24 -16.90 1.12
CA ALA A 401 16.51 -16.11 0.13
C ALA A 401 15.80 -14.90 0.74
N GLY A 402 15.44 -13.97 -0.13
CA GLY A 402 14.82 -12.69 0.22
C GLY A 402 15.83 -11.63 0.67
N PRO A 403 15.35 -10.43 1.03
CA PRO A 403 16.16 -9.31 1.50
C PRO A 403 16.51 -9.28 3.01
N PRO A 404 16.20 -10.24 3.91
CA PRO A 404 16.72 -10.19 5.28
C PRO A 404 18.25 -10.05 5.29
N PRO A 405 18.81 -9.05 6.01
CA PRO A 405 20.24 -8.76 5.95
C PRO A 405 21.09 -9.67 6.86
N ALA A 406 20.46 -10.47 7.72
CA ALA A 406 21.12 -11.29 8.73
C ALA A 406 20.33 -12.58 9.03
N PRO A 407 20.98 -13.61 9.60
CA PRO A 407 20.33 -14.84 10.08
C PRO A 407 19.26 -14.58 11.15
N LEU A 408 18.38 -15.55 11.38
CA LEU A 408 17.44 -15.54 12.50
C LEU A 408 18.21 -15.44 13.83
N ALA A 409 17.78 -14.50 14.67
CA ALA A 409 18.37 -14.30 15.98
C ALA A 409 18.20 -15.55 16.84
N ARG A 410 19.32 -16.07 17.38
CA ARG A 410 19.31 -17.15 18.36
C ARG A 410 19.06 -16.55 19.74
N LEU A 411 18.10 -17.12 20.45
CA LEU A 411 17.75 -16.73 21.80
C LEU A 411 18.49 -17.64 22.79
N PRO A 412 19.10 -17.08 23.86
CA PRO A 412 19.66 -17.88 24.94
C PRO A 412 18.59 -18.76 25.57
N TRP A 413 18.97 -19.98 25.93
CA TRP A 413 18.07 -20.96 26.54
C TRP A 413 18.79 -21.72 27.66
N LYS A 414 18.01 -22.29 28.57
CA LYS A 414 18.49 -23.22 29.60
C LYS A 414 17.44 -24.27 29.91
N LEU A 415 17.88 -25.42 30.40
CA LEU A 415 17.01 -26.50 30.84
C LEU A 415 17.11 -26.63 32.36
N GLU A 416 16.01 -26.42 33.06
CA GLU A 416 15.91 -26.54 34.52
C GLU A 416 14.75 -27.47 34.86
N ASP A 417 15.02 -28.55 35.61
CA ASP A 417 14.02 -29.55 36.03
C ASP A 417 13.15 -30.11 34.90
N GLY A 418 13.73 -30.28 33.70
CA GLY A 418 13.04 -30.77 32.51
C GLY A 418 12.14 -29.74 31.81
N ILE A 419 12.24 -28.46 32.20
CA ILE A 419 11.53 -27.34 31.58
C ILE A 419 12.52 -26.50 30.78
N LEU A 420 12.24 -26.32 29.49
CA LEU A 420 12.99 -25.42 28.63
C LEU A 420 12.60 -23.97 28.96
N LYS A 421 13.60 -23.14 29.27
CA LYS A 421 13.44 -21.70 29.47
C LYS A 421 14.19 -20.93 28.41
N VAL A 422 13.61 -19.84 27.93
CA VAL A 422 14.17 -18.97 26.89
C VAL A 422 14.27 -17.55 27.44
N GLU A 423 15.38 -16.88 27.16
CA GLU A 423 15.60 -15.48 27.58
C GLU A 423 14.94 -14.50 26.60
N VAL A 424 14.21 -13.52 27.14
CA VAL A 424 13.51 -12.46 26.40
C VAL A 424 13.75 -11.09 27.05
N VAL A 425 13.50 -10.01 26.29
CA VAL A 425 13.71 -8.60 26.70
C VAL A 425 12.46 -7.76 26.48
#